data_AF-A0A7C5VKH6-F1
#
_entry.id   AF-A0A7C5VKH6-F1
#
_cell.length_a   1.000
_cell.length_b   1.000
_cell.length_c   1.000
_cell.angle_alpha   90.00
_cell.angle_beta   90.00
_cell.angle_gamma   90.00
#
_symmetry.space_group_name_H-M   'P 1'
#
loop_
_entity.id
_entity.type
_entity.pdbx_description
1 polymer ?
#
loop_
_entity_poly.entity_id
_entity_poly.type
_entity_poly.pdbx_seq_one_letter_code
_entity_poly.pdbx_strand_id
1 'polypeptide(L)'
;MRLLFIIILTLITISNLYSQFNFSSLDPLQKWKKTETKHFEIYFSENSSNTAMKLSTICDEIYEILSDKMKVKFSYKFPVIVVNQSDLPNGYYSPIPYPYILIYTSTISKLNNFYFDNDIKGVFTHELTHALAIEEAKGIWEPFRFIFGYYIAPNLYLPGIFIESITVFNESTWGYGRLNNPIFKDTIYSQAYYGKFRSFYNANLVSDFPTDNWYSYGGLFFYYLYQKYGYDKIIEFYRKNIYYLPGFFYFSFYETFNNNIFSEWEEFKNFISNKVISRKQYNNLSQLTYDGGYKQTLKTYDNFLIYIQKGIKGELTSLKYLNLKTKKVNHLLYGRYIYNFDIKSNILAFIEIQYSKYHTYTILKIAKITNISDKLKILDEKTLNVKNLYYITIIDDNNLLGLLENDSKYYLVKISIPGSKIKTLIESDEFIHKVKYKNNQIYLVIR
;
A
#
# COMPACT_ATOMS: atom_id res chain seq x y z
N MET A 1 -6.56 -27.00 33.62
CA MET A 1 -7.30 -25.85 33.04
C MET A 1 -6.45 -24.61 32.77
N ARG A 2 -5.62 -24.10 33.72
CA ARG A 2 -4.77 -22.91 33.50
C ARG A 2 -3.71 -23.06 32.38
N LEU A 3 -3.05 -24.22 32.29
CA LEU A 3 -2.08 -24.50 31.22
C LEU A 3 -2.75 -24.59 29.84
N LEU A 4 -3.95 -25.18 29.79
CA LEU A 4 -4.74 -25.31 28.57
C LEU A 4 -5.23 -23.94 28.07
N PHE A 5 -5.60 -23.04 28.99
CA PHE A 5 -6.03 -21.68 28.65
C PHE A 5 -4.86 -20.84 28.10
N ILE A 6 -3.65 -20.97 28.68
CA ILE A 6 -2.44 -20.31 28.17
C ILE A 6 -2.04 -20.85 26.80
N ILE A 7 -2.11 -22.17 26.59
CA ILE A 7 -1.82 -22.82 25.31
C ILE A 7 -2.86 -22.43 24.25
N ILE A 8 -4.14 -22.34 24.61
CA ILE A 8 -5.20 -21.91 23.69
C ILE A 8 -5.06 -20.41 23.37
N LEU A 9 -4.73 -19.55 24.35
CA LEU A 9 -4.49 -18.13 24.10
C LEU A 9 -3.26 -17.91 23.20
N THR A 10 -2.17 -18.65 23.43
CA THR A 10 -0.98 -18.61 22.57
C THR A 10 -1.27 -19.13 21.16
N LEU A 11 -1.99 -20.25 21.01
CA LEU A 11 -2.39 -20.79 19.70
C LEU A 11 -3.33 -19.86 18.92
N ILE A 12 -4.21 -19.12 19.61
CA ILE A 12 -5.13 -18.14 19.00
C ILE A 12 -4.41 -16.83 18.62
N THR A 13 -3.39 -16.41 19.37
CA THR A 13 -2.56 -15.25 18.98
C THR A 13 -1.64 -15.58 17.80
N ILE A 14 -1.12 -16.81 17.76
CA ILE A 14 -0.15 -17.25 16.74
C ILE A 14 -0.82 -17.39 15.35
N SER A 15 -2.07 -17.85 15.27
CA SER A 15 -2.74 -18.09 13.98
C SER A 15 -3.11 -16.82 13.20
N ASN A 16 -3.26 -15.67 13.86
CA ASN A 16 -3.57 -14.40 13.20
C ASN A 16 -2.33 -13.57 12.82
N LEU A 17 -1.14 -13.93 13.32
CA LEU A 17 0.12 -13.22 13.03
C LEU A 17 0.81 -13.75 11.77
N TYR A 18 0.62 -15.03 11.39
CA TYR A 18 1.37 -15.65 10.29
C TYR A 18 1.15 -15.06 8.90
N SER A 19 0.13 -14.23 8.67
CA SER A 19 -0.12 -13.68 7.34
C SER A 19 0.89 -12.59 6.92
N GLN A 20 1.73 -12.08 7.83
CA GLN A 20 2.70 -11.01 7.51
C GLN A 20 4.15 -11.31 7.95
N PHE A 21 4.37 -12.29 8.84
CA PHE A 21 5.71 -12.61 9.34
C PHE A 21 6.42 -13.68 8.50
N ASN A 22 7.00 -13.29 7.37
CA ASN A 22 8.02 -14.08 6.68
C ASN A 22 9.41 -13.76 7.27
N PHE A 23 9.73 -14.32 8.46
CA PHE A 23 11.13 -14.36 8.96
C PHE A 23 12.08 -15.09 7.97
N SER A 24 11.51 -15.86 7.04
CA SER A 24 12.21 -16.58 5.98
C SER A 24 12.76 -15.69 4.85
N SER A 25 12.48 -14.37 4.86
CA SER A 25 12.92 -13.49 3.77
C SER A 25 14.35 -12.99 3.93
N LEU A 26 14.90 -12.89 5.14
CA LEU A 26 16.28 -12.40 5.35
C LEU A 26 17.28 -13.51 5.01
N ASP A 27 18.18 -13.26 4.06
CA ASP A 27 19.24 -14.22 3.71
C ASP A 27 20.27 -14.30 4.85
N PRO A 28 20.39 -15.44 5.55
CA PRO A 28 21.29 -15.58 6.68
C PRO A 28 22.77 -15.50 6.29
N LEU A 29 23.11 -15.64 5.01
CA LEU A 29 24.47 -15.54 4.49
C LEU A 29 24.84 -14.11 4.05
N GLN A 30 23.90 -13.18 4.16
CA GLN A 30 24.11 -11.80 3.74
C GLN A 30 25.11 -11.10 4.66
N LYS A 31 26.07 -10.37 4.06
CA LYS A 31 27.02 -9.55 4.80
C LYS A 31 26.36 -8.24 5.22
N TRP A 32 25.94 -8.19 6.48
CA TRP A 32 25.30 -7.03 7.07
C TRP A 32 26.31 -5.96 7.49
N LYS A 33 25.95 -4.70 7.23
CA LYS A 33 26.60 -3.48 7.70
C LYS A 33 25.64 -2.76 8.64
N LYS A 34 26.20 -1.94 9.53
CA LYS A 34 25.46 -1.11 10.48
C LYS A 34 25.89 0.35 10.32
N THR A 35 24.93 1.26 10.35
CA THR A 35 25.16 2.67 10.64
C THR A 35 24.24 3.10 11.77
N GLU A 36 24.61 4.13 12.51
CA GLU A 36 23.84 4.61 13.66
C GLU A 36 23.52 6.10 13.52
N THR A 37 22.35 6.47 14.01
CA THR A 37 21.94 7.86 14.19
C THR A 37 21.65 8.12 15.68
N LYS A 38 21.06 9.27 16.03
CA LYS A 38 20.66 9.56 17.40
C LYS A 38 19.63 8.56 17.92
N HIS A 39 18.64 8.22 17.09
CA HIS A 39 17.48 7.42 17.49
C HIS A 39 17.40 6.03 16.84
N PHE A 40 18.32 5.70 15.92
CA PHE A 40 18.21 4.46 15.13
C PHE A 40 19.53 3.70 15.00
N GLU A 41 19.41 2.38 14.90
CA GLU A 41 20.45 1.47 14.42
C GLU A 41 20.01 0.89 13.08
N ILE A 42 20.68 1.27 12.00
CA ILE A 42 20.28 0.91 10.64
C ILE A 42 21.17 -0.21 10.12
N TYR A 43 20.58 -1.38 9.91
CA TYR A 43 21.20 -2.60 9.39
C TYR A 43 20.87 -2.77 7.92
N PHE A 44 21.89 -2.98 7.08
CA PHE A 44 21.72 -3.06 5.62
C PHE A 44 22.79 -3.94 4.99
N SER A 45 22.64 -4.25 3.71
CA SER A 45 23.66 -4.95 2.91
C SER A 45 24.23 -4.01 1.85
N GLU A 46 25.30 -4.41 1.15
CA GLU A 46 25.87 -3.58 0.08
C GLU A 46 24.81 -3.09 -0.92
N ASN A 47 23.91 -3.99 -1.32
CA ASN A 47 22.86 -3.73 -2.31
C ASN A 47 21.75 -2.80 -1.78
N SER A 48 21.69 -2.53 -0.49
CA SER A 48 20.74 -1.59 0.14
C SER A 48 21.41 -0.35 0.74
N SER A 49 22.73 -0.21 0.57
CA SER A 49 23.53 0.89 1.14
C SER A 49 22.98 2.27 0.77
N ASN A 50 22.64 2.52 -0.50
CA ASN A 50 22.14 3.82 -0.93
C ASN A 50 20.82 4.20 -0.23
N THR A 51 19.87 3.26 -0.11
CA THR A 51 18.61 3.48 0.62
C THR A 51 18.87 3.69 2.11
N ALA A 52 19.76 2.92 2.71
CA ALA A 52 20.11 3.04 4.13
C ALA A 52 20.74 4.40 4.44
N MET A 53 21.63 4.90 3.57
CA MET A 53 22.24 6.22 3.71
C MET A 53 21.25 7.36 3.48
N LYS A 54 20.32 7.20 2.52
CA LYS A 54 19.22 8.17 2.34
C LYS A 54 18.29 8.20 3.55
N LEU A 55 18.04 7.06 4.19
CA LEU A 55 17.21 7.00 5.38
C LEU A 55 17.91 7.61 6.59
N SER A 56 19.21 7.35 6.77
CA SER A 56 19.99 7.86 7.91
C SER A 56 20.07 9.38 7.96
N THR A 57 19.93 10.07 6.82
CA THR A 57 19.93 11.54 6.76
C THR A 57 18.59 12.17 7.15
N ILE A 58 17.49 11.41 7.12
CA ILE A 58 16.13 11.95 7.35
C ILE A 58 15.45 11.36 8.61
N CYS A 59 15.89 10.21 9.12
CA CYS A 59 15.15 9.46 10.12
C CYS A 59 15.05 10.17 11.48
N ASP A 60 16.12 10.84 11.94
CA ASP A 60 16.12 11.54 13.24
C ASP A 60 15.17 12.75 13.24
N GLU A 61 15.10 13.50 12.13
CA GLU A 61 14.16 14.62 11.98
C GLU A 61 12.71 14.13 12.04
N ILE A 62 12.40 13.05 11.31
CA ILE A 62 11.06 12.44 11.30
C ILE A 62 10.70 11.95 12.71
N TYR A 63 11.65 11.35 13.44
CA TYR A 63 11.45 10.91 14.81
C TYR A 63 11.13 12.07 15.75
N GLU A 64 11.93 13.14 15.76
CA GLU A 64 11.68 14.27 16.68
C GLU A 64 10.30 14.89 16.39
N ILE A 65 9.95 15.10 15.12
CA ILE A 65 8.64 15.63 14.74
C ILE A 65 7.49 14.73 15.20
N LEU A 66 7.57 13.42 14.91
CA LEU A 66 6.50 12.49 15.28
C LEU A 66 6.42 12.28 16.80
N SER A 67 7.55 12.12 17.47
CA SER A 67 7.63 11.88 18.92
C SER A 67 7.13 13.08 19.74
N ASP A 68 7.46 14.31 19.32
CA ASP A 68 6.93 15.52 19.93
C ASP A 68 5.42 15.64 19.71
N LYS A 69 4.96 15.42 18.47
CA LYS A 69 3.55 15.47 18.11
C LYS A 69 2.72 14.43 18.88
N MET A 70 3.22 13.19 18.98
CA MET A 70 2.58 12.08 19.68
C MET A 70 2.84 12.08 21.20
N LYS A 71 3.67 13.00 21.69
CA LYS A 71 4.03 13.16 23.12
C LYS A 71 4.56 11.87 23.75
N VAL A 72 5.38 11.13 23.00
CA VAL A 72 5.99 9.85 23.40
C VAL A 72 7.43 9.78 22.92
N LYS A 73 8.36 9.41 23.80
CA LYS A 73 9.79 9.24 23.48
C LYS A 73 10.32 7.96 24.11
N PHE A 74 11.24 7.32 23.41
CA PHE A 74 11.96 6.13 23.88
C PHE A 74 13.44 6.46 24.03
N SER A 75 14.07 5.85 25.03
CA SER A 75 15.49 6.06 25.34
C SER A 75 16.44 5.13 24.59
N TYR A 76 15.91 4.11 23.93
CA TYR A 76 16.68 3.17 23.12
C TYR A 76 16.66 3.58 21.65
N LYS A 77 17.65 3.10 20.89
CA LYS A 77 17.68 3.27 19.44
C LYS A 77 16.83 2.19 18.78
N PHE A 78 15.91 2.58 17.89
CA PHE A 78 15.09 1.63 17.15
C PHE A 78 15.95 0.90 16.10
N PRO A 79 15.93 -0.44 16.06
CA PRO A 79 16.49 -1.20 14.95
C PRO A 79 15.70 -0.94 13.67
N VAL A 80 16.40 -0.62 12.60
CA VAL A 80 15.85 -0.49 11.24
C VAL A 80 16.61 -1.41 10.31
N ILE A 81 15.91 -2.27 9.58
CA ILE A 81 16.51 -3.23 8.66
C ILE A 81 16.14 -2.83 7.23
N VAL A 82 17.13 -2.56 6.38
CA VAL A 82 16.93 -2.14 4.99
C VAL A 82 17.34 -3.26 4.04
N VAL A 83 16.39 -3.81 3.30
CA VAL A 83 16.60 -5.00 2.44
C VAL A 83 16.28 -4.76 0.98
N ASN A 84 17.13 -5.25 0.09
CA ASN A 84 16.90 -5.18 -1.35
C ASN A 84 16.21 -6.44 -1.86
N GLN A 85 14.91 -6.55 -1.57
CA GLN A 85 14.09 -7.76 -1.83
C GLN A 85 12.79 -7.44 -2.57
N SER A 86 12.57 -6.19 -2.93
CA SER A 86 11.34 -5.74 -3.60
C SER A 86 11.67 -4.68 -4.62
N ASP A 87 11.08 -4.77 -5.81
CA ASP A 87 11.07 -3.64 -6.73
C ASP A 87 10.10 -2.53 -6.25
N LEU A 88 9.12 -2.85 -5.40
CA LEU A 88 8.07 -1.92 -4.94
C LEU A 88 8.36 -1.32 -3.54
N PRO A 89 8.00 -0.05 -3.28
CA PRO A 89 8.17 0.57 -1.96
C PRO A 89 7.24 -0.08 -0.96
N ASN A 90 7.80 -0.60 0.12
CA ASN A 90 7.05 -1.21 1.21
C ASN A 90 7.88 -1.22 2.50
N GLY A 91 7.20 -1.44 3.62
CA GLY A 91 7.82 -1.64 4.92
C GLY A 91 6.83 -2.27 5.88
N TYR A 92 7.33 -2.61 7.06
CA TYR A 92 6.47 -2.94 8.18
C TYR A 92 7.20 -2.69 9.50
N TYR A 93 6.43 -2.37 10.53
CA TYR A 93 6.85 -2.41 11.92
C TYR A 93 6.49 -3.75 12.56
N SER A 94 7.44 -4.34 13.30
CA SER A 94 7.15 -5.45 14.20
C SER A 94 7.54 -5.10 15.62
N PRO A 95 6.63 -5.21 16.61
CA PRO A 95 6.99 -5.11 18.01
C PRO A 95 7.58 -6.41 18.57
N ILE A 96 7.36 -7.57 17.93
CA ILE A 96 7.71 -8.90 18.45
C ILE A 96 8.66 -9.68 17.52
N PRO A 97 9.56 -10.52 18.08
CA PRO A 97 9.87 -10.69 19.51
C PRO A 97 10.64 -9.49 20.10
N TYR A 98 11.15 -8.61 19.24
CA TYR A 98 11.80 -7.34 19.56
C TYR A 98 11.33 -6.28 18.56
N PRO A 99 11.33 -4.99 18.93
CA PRO A 99 10.82 -3.93 18.09
C PRO A 99 11.82 -3.67 16.96
N TYR A 100 11.36 -3.72 15.71
CA TYR A 100 12.16 -3.30 14.57
C TYR A 100 11.27 -2.77 13.44
N ILE A 101 11.83 -1.87 12.65
CA ILE A 101 11.24 -1.41 11.39
C ILE A 101 11.98 -2.10 10.25
N LEU A 102 11.27 -2.76 9.35
CA LEU A 102 11.86 -3.26 8.10
C LEU A 102 11.41 -2.39 6.94
N ILE A 103 12.37 -1.93 6.15
CA ILE A 103 12.16 -1.15 4.93
C ILE A 103 12.69 -1.95 3.74
N TYR A 104 11.85 -2.17 2.74
CA TYR A 104 12.30 -2.69 1.47
C TYR A 104 12.88 -1.54 0.65
N THR A 105 14.07 -1.72 0.09
CA THR A 105 14.50 -0.86 -1.02
C THR A 105 13.48 -1.01 -2.13
N SER A 106 13.31 0.03 -2.92
CA SER A 106 12.49 -0.02 -4.11
C SER A 106 13.30 0.48 -5.28
N THR A 107 13.26 -0.28 -6.37
CA THR A 107 13.76 0.14 -7.68
C THR A 107 12.69 0.91 -8.44
N ILE A 108 11.46 1.01 -7.91
CA ILE A 108 10.30 1.59 -8.56
C ILE A 108 9.52 2.48 -7.58
N SER A 109 9.95 3.73 -7.44
CA SER A 109 9.31 4.74 -6.62
C SER A 109 8.02 5.30 -7.28
N LYS A 110 7.06 5.69 -6.45
CA LYS A 110 5.82 6.45 -6.74
C LYS A 110 4.69 5.72 -7.47
N LEU A 111 4.73 4.39 -7.52
CA LEU A 111 3.71 3.57 -8.19
C LEU A 111 2.60 2.99 -7.33
N ASN A 112 2.71 3.21 -6.03
CA ASN A 112 1.73 2.73 -5.08
C ASN A 112 0.74 3.85 -4.70
N ASN A 113 -0.46 3.46 -4.26
CA ASN A 113 -1.55 4.37 -3.87
C ASN A 113 -1.20 5.34 -2.72
N PHE A 114 0.00 5.25 -2.14
CA PHE A 114 0.42 6.01 -0.98
C PHE A 114 0.59 7.52 -1.23
N TYR A 115 0.76 7.97 -2.48
CA TYR A 115 0.85 9.39 -2.84
C TYR A 115 1.97 10.14 -2.08
N PHE A 116 3.19 9.63 -2.14
CA PHE A 116 4.38 10.27 -1.57
C PHE A 116 5.31 10.84 -2.63
N ASP A 117 5.96 11.95 -2.32
CA ASP A 117 7.02 12.53 -3.16
C ASP A 117 8.38 11.89 -2.91
N ASN A 118 8.59 11.34 -1.71
CA ASN A 118 9.70 10.49 -1.33
C ASN A 118 9.13 9.25 -0.61
N ASP A 119 9.15 8.10 -1.27
CA ASP A 119 8.53 6.88 -0.73
C ASP A 119 9.22 6.37 0.53
N ILE A 120 10.55 6.51 0.65
CA ILE A 120 11.28 6.09 1.84
C ILE A 120 10.81 6.92 3.04
N LYS A 121 10.68 8.24 2.87
CA LYS A 121 10.14 9.12 3.91
C LYS A 121 8.71 8.72 4.28
N GLY A 122 7.86 8.47 3.29
CA GLY A 122 6.45 8.11 3.51
C GLY A 122 6.28 6.79 4.25
N VAL A 123 6.91 5.72 3.75
CA VAL A 123 6.89 4.39 4.38
C VAL A 123 7.51 4.47 5.78
N PHE A 124 8.67 5.11 5.95
CA PHE A 124 9.29 5.22 7.26
C PHE A 124 8.43 6.01 8.26
N THR A 125 7.77 7.09 7.82
CA THR A 125 6.82 7.85 8.66
C THR A 125 5.64 6.98 9.10
N HIS A 126 5.13 6.14 8.21
CA HIS A 126 4.08 5.17 8.49
C HIS A 126 4.53 4.17 9.57
N GLU A 127 5.64 3.47 9.33
CA GLU A 127 6.14 2.42 10.23
C GLU A 127 6.61 2.98 11.57
N LEU A 128 7.25 4.15 11.58
CA LEU A 128 7.65 4.80 12.82
C LEU A 128 6.43 5.22 13.65
N THR A 129 5.32 5.62 12.99
CA THR A 129 4.08 5.91 13.73
C THR A 129 3.53 4.65 14.41
N HIS A 130 3.62 3.47 13.79
CA HIS A 130 3.27 2.21 14.46
C HIS A 130 4.13 2.01 15.71
N ALA A 131 5.44 2.14 15.58
CA ALA A 131 6.37 1.98 16.71
C ALA A 131 6.00 2.92 17.87
N LEU A 132 5.80 4.21 17.58
CA LEU A 132 5.44 5.20 18.60
C LEU A 132 4.06 4.96 19.24
N ALA A 133 3.10 4.43 18.49
CA ALA A 133 1.74 4.17 18.99
C ALA A 133 1.62 2.87 19.80
N ILE A 134 2.45 1.86 19.49
CA ILE A 134 2.32 0.49 20.01
C ILE A 134 3.20 0.23 21.23
N GLU A 135 4.41 0.79 21.26
CA GLU A 135 5.47 0.35 22.19
C GLU A 135 5.25 0.67 23.67
N GLU A 136 4.41 1.66 23.99
CA GLU A 136 4.18 2.03 25.39
C GLU A 136 3.49 0.91 26.18
N ALA A 137 4.17 0.42 27.22
CA ALA A 137 3.63 -0.46 28.25
C ALA A 137 3.99 0.10 29.63
N LYS A 138 3.01 0.70 30.31
CA LYS A 138 3.17 1.41 31.60
C LYS A 138 2.23 0.87 32.67
N GLY A 139 2.49 1.23 33.93
CA GLY A 139 1.63 0.89 35.07
C GLY A 139 1.54 -0.61 35.29
N ILE A 140 0.31 -1.17 35.25
CA ILE A 140 0.10 -2.60 35.50
C ILE A 140 0.91 -3.50 34.55
N TRP A 141 1.26 -3.02 33.35
CA TRP A 141 1.98 -3.79 32.33
C TRP A 141 3.49 -3.80 32.50
N GLU A 142 4.09 -2.88 33.25
CA GLU A 142 5.55 -2.81 33.45
C GLU A 142 6.16 -4.12 33.99
N PRO A 143 5.62 -4.74 35.06
CA PRO A 143 6.16 -6.02 35.54
C PRO A 143 5.97 -7.15 34.53
N PHE A 144 4.88 -7.16 33.76
CA PHE A 144 4.67 -8.17 32.72
C PHE A 144 5.63 -7.96 31.56
N ARG A 145 5.89 -6.72 31.14
CA ARG A 145 6.87 -6.36 30.10
C ARG A 145 8.27 -6.81 30.50
N PHE A 146 8.63 -6.70 31.78
CA PHE A 146 9.92 -7.19 32.28
C PHE A 146 10.06 -8.72 32.13
N ILE A 147 9.00 -9.48 32.39
CA ILE A 147 9.02 -10.96 32.34
C ILE A 147 8.88 -11.49 30.92
N PHE A 148 7.91 -10.95 30.17
CA PHE A 148 7.48 -11.47 28.87
C PHE A 148 8.02 -10.65 27.69
N GLY A 149 8.77 -9.58 27.95
CA GLY A 149 9.33 -8.73 26.90
C GLY A 149 8.25 -8.07 26.05
N TYR A 150 8.56 -7.88 24.76
CA TYR A 150 7.76 -7.06 23.85
C TYR A 150 6.39 -7.65 23.45
N TYR A 151 6.08 -8.87 23.88
CA TYR A 151 4.73 -9.43 23.78
C TYR A 151 3.69 -8.65 24.62
N ILE A 152 4.17 -7.90 25.61
CA ILE A 152 3.34 -7.00 26.42
C ILE A 152 3.38 -5.60 25.81
N ALA A 153 2.46 -5.35 24.88
CA ALA A 153 2.24 -4.05 24.26
C ALA A 153 0.72 -3.84 24.15
N PRO A 154 0.06 -3.16 25.10
CA PRO A 154 -1.40 -3.10 25.16
C PRO A 154 -2.05 -2.60 23.85
N ASN A 155 -1.44 -1.59 23.22
CA ASN A 155 -1.94 -1.02 21.97
C ASN A 155 -1.74 -1.94 20.75
N LEU A 156 -0.89 -2.96 20.83
CA LEU A 156 -0.79 -4.01 19.81
C LEU A 156 -2.10 -4.79 19.64
N TYR A 157 -2.93 -4.82 20.68
CA TYR A 157 -4.19 -5.56 20.71
C TYR A 157 -5.42 -4.68 20.46
N LEU A 158 -5.21 -3.42 20.02
CA LEU A 158 -6.29 -2.62 19.47
C LEU A 158 -6.83 -3.27 18.19
N PRO A 159 -8.12 -3.06 17.84
CA PRO A 159 -8.63 -3.47 16.55
C PRO A 159 -7.78 -2.90 15.41
N GLY A 160 -7.54 -3.68 14.35
CA GLY A 160 -6.63 -3.34 13.25
C GLY A 160 -6.92 -1.99 12.61
N ILE A 161 -8.19 -1.57 12.56
CA ILE A 161 -8.55 -0.23 12.09
C ILE A 161 -7.82 0.88 12.88
N PHE A 162 -7.74 0.81 14.21
CA PHE A 162 -7.02 1.84 14.98
C PHE A 162 -5.52 1.77 14.77
N ILE A 163 -4.96 0.56 14.63
CA ILE A 163 -3.52 0.38 14.40
C ILE A 163 -3.10 1.08 13.09
N GLU A 164 -3.88 0.94 12.02
CA GLU A 164 -3.60 1.57 10.71
C GLU A 164 -4.07 3.02 10.61
N SER A 165 -5.12 3.41 11.33
CA SER A 165 -5.68 4.77 11.19
C SER A 165 -4.71 5.86 11.63
N ILE A 166 -4.01 5.64 12.74
CA ILE A 166 -3.06 6.62 13.27
C ILE A 166 -1.88 6.81 12.31
N THR A 167 -1.43 5.75 11.66
CA THR A 167 -0.33 5.80 10.69
C THR A 167 -0.75 6.48 9.40
N VAL A 168 -1.93 6.14 8.85
CA VAL A 168 -2.51 6.83 7.69
C VAL A 168 -2.76 8.32 7.96
N PHE A 169 -3.18 8.67 9.18
CA PHE A 169 -3.35 10.06 9.56
C PHE A 169 -2.01 10.80 9.61
N ASN A 170 -1.02 10.27 10.33
CA ASN A 170 0.28 10.93 10.52
C ASN A 170 1.13 10.98 9.24
N GLU A 171 1.12 9.93 8.42
CA GLU A 171 1.80 9.98 7.11
C GLU A 171 1.20 11.08 6.23
N SER A 172 -0.07 11.41 6.44
CA SER A 172 -0.81 12.39 5.65
C SER A 172 -0.64 13.85 6.11
N THR A 173 0.06 14.12 7.23
CA THR A 173 0.22 15.49 7.73
C THR A 173 1.34 16.29 7.08
N TRP A 174 2.04 15.70 6.11
CA TRP A 174 3.20 16.31 5.44
C TRP A 174 2.88 16.86 4.05
N GLY A 175 1.59 17.03 3.71
CA GLY A 175 1.12 17.41 2.36
C GLY A 175 1.05 16.24 1.35
N TYR A 176 1.59 15.08 1.73
CA TYR A 176 1.57 13.82 0.97
C TYR A 176 0.74 12.76 1.71
N GLY A 177 0.77 11.50 1.29
CA GLY A 177 0.09 10.42 2.01
C GLY A 177 -1.34 10.16 1.54
N ARG A 178 -1.91 9.05 1.99
CA ARG A 178 -3.16 8.52 1.43
C ARG A 178 -4.36 9.45 1.59
N LEU A 179 -4.47 10.22 2.68
CA LEU A 179 -5.59 11.17 2.84
C LEU A 179 -5.48 12.39 1.91
N ASN A 180 -4.31 12.64 1.34
CA ASN A 180 -4.10 13.66 0.32
C ASN A 180 -4.31 13.13 -1.10
N ASN A 181 -4.47 11.80 -1.27
CA ASN A 181 -4.84 11.17 -2.54
C ASN A 181 -6.36 11.29 -2.80
N PRO A 182 -6.81 11.99 -3.85
CA PRO A 182 -8.23 12.10 -4.17
C PRO A 182 -8.90 10.73 -4.42
N ILE A 183 -8.23 9.82 -5.14
CA ILE A 183 -8.79 8.50 -5.48
C ILE A 183 -9.05 7.67 -4.22
N PHE A 184 -8.16 7.77 -3.24
CA PHE A 184 -8.27 7.10 -1.96
C PHE A 184 -9.53 7.55 -1.20
N LYS A 185 -9.73 8.87 -1.08
CA LYS A 185 -10.93 9.44 -0.42
C LYS A 185 -12.21 9.15 -1.21
N ASP A 186 -12.14 9.26 -2.52
CA ASP A 186 -13.28 9.14 -3.42
C ASP A 186 -13.92 7.75 -3.37
N THR A 187 -13.14 6.73 -3.02
CA THR A 187 -13.64 5.37 -2.82
C THR A 187 -14.67 5.31 -1.69
N ILE A 188 -14.36 5.92 -0.53
CA ILE A 188 -15.26 5.94 0.63
C ILE A 188 -16.42 6.91 0.42
N TYR A 189 -16.16 8.04 -0.22
CA TYR A 189 -17.18 9.02 -0.59
C TYR A 189 -18.23 8.40 -1.53
N SER A 190 -17.79 7.58 -2.48
CA SER A 190 -18.69 6.83 -3.37
C SER A 190 -19.53 5.81 -2.60
N GLN A 191 -18.96 5.12 -1.62
CA GLN A 191 -19.73 4.19 -0.77
C GLN A 191 -20.83 4.93 0.01
N ALA A 192 -20.54 6.11 0.57
CA ALA A 192 -21.55 6.95 1.20
C ALA A 192 -22.65 7.38 0.22
N TYR A 193 -22.25 7.87 -0.97
CA TYR A 193 -23.18 8.31 -2.02
C TYR A 193 -24.19 7.23 -2.41
N TYR A 194 -23.71 6.01 -2.64
CA TYR A 194 -24.55 4.89 -3.09
C TYR A 194 -25.24 4.14 -1.93
N GLY A 195 -25.20 4.67 -0.70
CA GLY A 195 -25.83 4.03 0.46
C GLY A 195 -25.17 2.71 0.89
N LYS A 196 -23.88 2.52 0.53
CA LYS A 196 -23.07 1.32 0.80
C LYS A 196 -21.97 1.56 1.85
N PHE A 197 -22.10 2.64 2.63
CA PHE A 197 -21.18 2.94 3.73
C PHE A 197 -21.19 1.82 4.77
N ARG A 198 -20.01 1.37 5.19
CA ARG A 198 -19.88 0.25 6.12
C ARG A 198 -20.08 0.68 7.56
N SER A 199 -20.67 -0.21 8.36
CA SER A 199 -20.62 -0.12 9.82
C SER A 199 -19.19 -0.30 10.33
N PHE A 200 -18.93 0.14 11.56
CA PHE A 200 -17.62 -0.03 12.21
C PHE A 200 -17.14 -1.49 12.17
N TYR A 201 -18.03 -2.45 12.47
CA TYR A 201 -17.72 -3.87 12.42
C TYR A 201 -17.28 -4.31 11.02
N ASN A 202 -18.04 -3.98 9.98
CA ASN A 202 -17.73 -4.38 8.60
C ASN A 202 -16.50 -3.65 8.02
N ALA A 203 -16.16 -2.47 8.54
CA ALA A 203 -14.93 -1.76 8.20
C ALA A 203 -13.69 -2.37 8.90
N ASN A 204 -13.89 -3.09 10.01
CA ASN A 204 -12.84 -3.82 10.72
C ASN A 204 -12.57 -5.21 10.12
N LEU A 205 -13.43 -5.70 9.23
CA LEU A 205 -13.24 -6.96 8.51
C LEU A 205 -12.54 -6.75 7.17
N VAL A 206 -11.73 -7.74 6.77
CA VAL A 206 -11.20 -7.87 5.42
C VAL A 206 -12.16 -8.75 4.61
N SER A 207 -13.19 -8.13 4.00
CA SER A 207 -14.22 -8.86 3.24
C SER A 207 -14.34 -8.37 1.80
N ASP A 208 -15.08 -7.27 1.62
CA ASP A 208 -15.52 -6.76 0.32
C ASP A 208 -14.61 -5.61 -0.14
N PHE A 209 -14.82 -5.13 -1.37
CA PHE A 209 -14.17 -3.91 -1.87
C PHE A 209 -14.70 -2.64 -1.15
N PRO A 210 -13.84 -1.68 -0.76
CA PRO A 210 -12.38 -1.72 -0.84
C PRO A 210 -11.77 -2.72 0.14
N THR A 211 -10.69 -3.39 -0.24
CA THR A 211 -10.03 -4.40 0.61
C THR A 211 -9.11 -3.77 1.66
N ASP A 212 -8.78 -2.49 1.51
CA ASP A 212 -7.93 -1.68 2.38
C ASP A 212 -8.78 -0.86 3.38
N ASN A 213 -9.77 -1.48 4.02
CA ASN A 213 -10.73 -0.77 4.89
C ASN A 213 -10.06 -0.09 6.08
N TRP A 214 -9.11 -0.76 6.73
CA TRP A 214 -8.40 -0.18 7.87
C TRP A 214 -7.69 1.12 7.50
N TYR A 215 -7.09 1.17 6.30
CA TYR A 215 -6.46 2.38 5.79
C TYR A 215 -7.51 3.43 5.40
N SER A 216 -8.46 3.04 4.55
CA SER A 216 -9.39 3.99 3.88
C SER A 216 -10.48 4.50 4.81
N TYR A 217 -11.26 3.61 5.42
CA TYR A 217 -12.24 4.00 6.44
C TYR A 217 -11.53 4.55 7.68
N GLY A 218 -10.50 3.85 8.17
CA GLY A 218 -9.83 4.23 9.40
C GLY A 218 -9.10 5.58 9.33
N GLY A 219 -8.31 5.82 8.29
CA GLY A 219 -7.64 7.11 8.08
C GLY A 219 -8.63 8.27 7.97
N LEU A 220 -9.74 8.09 7.25
CA LEU A 220 -10.80 9.11 7.17
C LEU A 220 -11.56 9.28 8.49
N PHE A 221 -11.73 8.21 9.26
CA PHE A 221 -12.33 8.28 10.59
C PHE A 221 -11.45 9.07 11.55
N PHE A 222 -10.13 8.85 11.53
CA PHE A 222 -9.18 9.66 12.33
C PHE A 222 -9.14 11.10 11.87
N TYR A 223 -9.24 11.36 10.56
CA TYR A 223 -9.42 12.71 10.06
C TYR A 223 -10.69 13.37 10.60
N TYR A 224 -11.81 12.64 10.66
CA TYR A 224 -13.04 13.14 11.29
C TYR A 224 -12.85 13.42 12.79
N LEU A 225 -12.26 12.49 13.56
CA LEU A 225 -11.99 12.68 14.98
C LEU A 225 -11.07 13.88 15.22
N TYR A 226 -10.05 14.06 14.37
CA TYR A 226 -9.17 15.22 14.42
C TYR A 226 -9.95 16.53 14.19
N GLN A 227 -10.83 16.57 13.19
CA GLN A 227 -11.64 17.76 12.90
C GLN A 227 -12.61 18.09 14.04
N LYS A 228 -13.12 17.09 14.77
CA LYS A 228 -14.10 17.27 15.86
C LYS A 228 -13.45 17.52 17.23
N TYR A 229 -12.38 16.80 17.55
CA TYR A 229 -11.80 16.74 18.90
C TYR A 229 -10.35 17.23 18.99
N GLY A 230 -9.68 17.43 17.85
CA GLY A 230 -8.26 17.74 17.79
C GLY A 230 -7.36 16.52 17.99
N TYR A 231 -6.07 16.69 17.64
CA TYR A 231 -5.10 15.60 17.65
C TYR A 231 -4.76 15.10 19.06
N ASP A 232 -4.76 16.00 20.05
CA ASP A 232 -4.46 15.66 21.44
C ASP A 232 -5.42 14.61 22.00
N LYS A 233 -6.70 14.67 21.62
CA LYS A 233 -7.69 13.66 22.01
C LYS A 233 -7.44 12.30 21.37
N ILE A 234 -6.95 12.27 20.14
CA ILE A 234 -6.53 11.01 19.50
C ILE A 234 -5.38 10.39 20.29
N ILE A 235 -4.36 11.16 20.66
CA ILE A 235 -3.22 10.66 21.45
C ILE A 235 -3.64 10.25 22.86
N GLU A 236 -4.54 11.01 23.50
CA GLU A 236 -5.11 10.66 24.80
C GLU A 236 -5.76 9.27 24.77
N PHE A 237 -6.45 8.90 23.68
CA PHE A 237 -7.05 7.58 23.53
C PHE A 237 -6.00 6.46 23.60
N TYR A 238 -4.89 6.56 22.87
CA TYR A 238 -3.82 5.56 22.92
C TYR A 238 -3.18 5.49 24.31
N ARG A 239 -2.97 6.64 24.97
CA ARG A 239 -2.40 6.72 26.32
C ARG A 239 -3.33 6.19 27.39
N LYS A 240 -4.65 6.36 27.26
CA LYS A 240 -5.63 5.76 28.16
C LYS A 240 -5.76 4.26 27.92
N ASN A 241 -5.73 3.84 26.65
CA ASN A 241 -5.91 2.44 26.28
C ASN A 241 -4.84 1.53 26.90
N ILE A 242 -3.62 2.01 27.15
CA ILE A 242 -2.59 1.22 27.82
C ILE A 242 -2.97 0.79 29.24
N TYR A 243 -3.99 1.36 29.88
CA TYR A 243 -4.44 0.96 31.21
C TYR A 243 -5.57 -0.08 31.19
N TYR A 244 -6.05 -0.48 30.01
CA TYR A 244 -7.11 -1.48 29.85
C TYR A 244 -6.57 -2.81 29.35
N LEU A 245 -7.29 -3.88 29.69
CA LEU A 245 -7.04 -5.20 29.13
C LEU A 245 -7.35 -5.23 27.61
N PRO A 246 -6.64 -6.04 26.82
CA PRO A 246 -6.97 -6.29 25.43
C PRO A 246 -8.47 -6.55 25.20
N GLY A 247 -9.05 -5.90 24.20
CA GLY A 247 -10.48 -6.00 23.87
C GLY A 247 -11.40 -4.99 24.59
N PHE A 248 -10.91 -4.27 25.59
CA PHE A 248 -11.70 -3.29 26.36
C PHE A 248 -11.52 -1.83 25.90
N PHE A 249 -11.03 -1.62 24.68
CA PHE A 249 -10.80 -0.30 24.09
C PHE A 249 -12.05 0.60 24.04
N TYR A 250 -13.25 0.03 24.10
CA TYR A 250 -14.50 0.80 24.13
C TYR A 250 -14.59 1.72 25.36
N PHE A 251 -14.03 1.30 26.50
CA PHE A 251 -13.99 2.12 27.72
C PHE A 251 -13.02 3.29 27.57
N SER A 252 -11.79 3.03 27.11
CA SER A 252 -10.81 4.09 26.85
C SER A 252 -11.31 5.06 25.78
N PHE A 253 -12.01 4.57 24.75
CA PHE A 253 -12.64 5.41 23.74
C PHE A 253 -13.71 6.32 24.35
N TYR A 254 -14.65 5.75 25.12
CA TYR A 254 -15.72 6.50 25.76
C TYR A 254 -15.17 7.57 26.72
N GLU A 255 -14.23 7.21 27.58
CA GLU A 255 -13.61 8.17 28.51
C GLU A 255 -12.80 9.26 27.83
N THR A 256 -12.32 9.03 26.60
CA THR A 256 -11.53 10.02 25.86
C THR A 256 -12.44 10.99 25.10
N PHE A 257 -13.39 10.47 24.34
CA PHE A 257 -14.22 11.23 23.41
C PHE A 257 -15.60 11.62 23.99
N ASN A 258 -15.92 11.14 25.20
CA ASN A 258 -17.23 11.29 25.86
C ASN A 258 -18.41 10.84 24.97
N ASN A 259 -18.15 9.84 24.12
CA ASN A 259 -19.14 9.20 23.26
C ASN A 259 -18.69 7.78 22.92
N ASN A 260 -19.63 6.90 22.58
CA ASN A 260 -19.28 5.54 22.17
C ASN A 260 -18.86 5.50 20.69
N ILE A 261 -18.00 4.55 20.35
CA ILE A 261 -17.45 4.39 18.99
C ILE A 261 -18.52 4.22 17.92
N PHE A 262 -19.64 3.56 18.21
CA PHE A 262 -20.69 3.31 17.21
C PHE A 262 -21.47 4.58 16.88
N SER A 263 -21.77 5.40 17.89
CA SER A 263 -22.34 6.73 17.68
C SER A 263 -21.39 7.65 16.92
N GLU A 264 -20.10 7.68 17.28
CA GLU A 264 -19.08 8.43 16.53
C GLU A 264 -18.94 7.94 15.08
N TRP A 265 -19.12 6.65 14.84
CA TRP A 265 -19.07 6.09 13.49
C TRP A 265 -20.25 6.52 12.61
N GLU A 266 -21.46 6.61 13.18
CA GLU A 266 -22.62 7.15 12.46
C GLU A 266 -22.49 8.65 12.21
N GLU A 267 -21.93 9.42 13.15
CA GLU A 267 -21.60 10.83 12.91
C GLU A 267 -20.54 10.99 11.82
N PHE A 268 -19.51 10.12 11.81
CA PHE A 268 -18.52 10.06 10.74
C PHE A 268 -19.17 9.78 9.37
N LYS A 269 -20.11 8.84 9.29
CA LYS A 269 -20.88 8.59 8.06
C LYS A 269 -21.60 9.85 7.58
N ASN A 270 -22.24 10.59 8.49
CA ASN A 270 -22.91 11.86 8.15
C ASN A 270 -21.90 12.92 7.67
N PHE A 271 -20.75 13.04 8.34
CA PHE A 271 -19.66 13.92 7.93
C PHE A 271 -19.18 13.62 6.50
N ILE A 272 -19.03 12.34 6.15
CA ILE A 272 -18.64 11.93 4.81
C ILE A 272 -19.76 12.22 3.79
N SER A 273 -21.01 11.87 4.08
CA SER A 273 -22.16 12.13 3.21
C SER A 273 -22.29 13.62 2.86
N ASN A 274 -22.07 14.52 3.82
CA ASN A 274 -22.10 15.96 3.59
C ASN A 274 -21.00 16.43 2.63
N LYS A 275 -19.81 15.82 2.66
CA LYS A 275 -18.71 16.11 1.71
C LYS A 275 -18.97 15.58 0.30
N VAL A 276 -19.88 14.63 0.15
CA VAL A 276 -20.27 14.04 -1.15
C VAL A 276 -21.30 14.91 -1.86
N ILE A 277 -22.32 15.39 -1.12
CA ILE A 277 -23.44 16.17 -1.68
C ILE A 277 -22.95 17.44 -2.39
N SER A 278 -21.79 17.99 -2.01
CA SER A 278 -21.18 19.15 -2.65
C SER A 278 -20.51 18.88 -4.01
N ARG A 279 -20.46 17.62 -4.48
CA ARG A 279 -19.80 17.23 -5.73
C ARG A 279 -20.79 17.11 -6.89
N LYS A 280 -20.37 17.52 -8.09
CA LYS A 280 -21.17 17.46 -9.33
C LYS A 280 -21.70 16.05 -9.59
N GLN A 281 -23.01 15.92 -9.74
CA GLN A 281 -23.67 14.69 -10.17
C GLN A 281 -23.61 14.57 -11.69
N TYR A 282 -23.07 13.46 -12.20
CA TYR A 282 -23.12 13.12 -13.63
C TYR A 282 -24.25 12.12 -13.86
N ASN A 283 -25.48 12.62 -14.05
CA ASN A 283 -26.68 11.80 -14.18
C ASN A 283 -26.81 11.06 -15.53
N ASN A 284 -25.87 11.27 -16.46
CA ASN A 284 -25.93 10.76 -17.84
C ASN A 284 -24.88 9.67 -18.14
N LEU A 285 -24.23 9.08 -17.14
CA LEU A 285 -23.22 8.03 -17.35
C LEU A 285 -23.84 6.64 -17.19
N SER A 286 -23.66 5.78 -18.19
CA SER A 286 -24.05 4.37 -18.10
C SER A 286 -23.02 3.55 -17.33
N GLN A 287 -23.45 2.81 -16.31
CA GLN A 287 -22.60 1.88 -15.58
C GLN A 287 -22.18 0.71 -16.50
N LEU A 288 -20.87 0.50 -16.65
CA LEU A 288 -20.33 -0.55 -17.53
C LEU A 288 -20.13 -1.90 -16.83
N THR A 289 -19.89 -1.90 -15.52
CA THR A 289 -19.63 -3.12 -14.74
C THR A 289 -20.38 -3.07 -13.41
N TYR A 290 -20.91 -4.22 -12.97
CA TYR A 290 -21.71 -4.33 -11.74
C TYR A 290 -20.94 -4.99 -10.58
N ASP A 291 -19.73 -5.47 -10.84
CA ASP A 291 -18.83 -6.01 -9.83
C ASP A 291 -17.94 -4.91 -9.22
N GLY A 292 -17.51 -5.12 -7.97
CA GLY A 292 -16.58 -4.23 -7.28
C GLY A 292 -15.16 -4.29 -7.85
N GLY A 293 -14.24 -3.50 -7.26
CA GLY A 293 -12.80 -3.63 -7.53
C GLY A 293 -12.14 -2.43 -8.15
N TYR A 294 -10.84 -2.29 -7.87
CA TYR A 294 -9.99 -1.35 -8.58
C TYR A 294 -9.79 -1.86 -10.00
N LYS A 295 -10.36 -1.12 -10.96
CA LYS A 295 -10.21 -1.32 -12.39
C LYS A 295 -9.23 -0.28 -12.91
N GLN A 296 -8.11 -0.73 -13.47
CA GLN A 296 -7.01 0.15 -13.89
C GLN A 296 -6.58 -0.16 -15.33
N THR A 297 -5.90 0.81 -15.94
CA THR A 297 -5.34 0.70 -17.30
C THR A 297 -6.41 0.28 -18.32
N LEU A 298 -7.41 1.11 -18.54
CA LEU A 298 -8.49 0.80 -19.49
C LEU A 298 -8.01 1.02 -20.94
N LYS A 299 -8.21 0.00 -21.79
CA LYS A 299 -7.87 0.01 -23.21
C LYS A 299 -8.99 -0.60 -24.04
N THR A 300 -9.21 -0.09 -25.25
CA THR A 300 -10.19 -0.64 -26.18
C THR A 300 -9.51 -1.45 -27.27
N TYR A 301 -10.10 -2.57 -27.65
CA TYR A 301 -9.68 -3.40 -28.79
C TYR A 301 -10.92 -4.01 -29.43
N ASP A 302 -11.14 -3.77 -30.73
CA ASP A 302 -12.40 -4.06 -31.43
C ASP A 302 -13.64 -3.52 -30.68
N ASN A 303 -14.56 -4.41 -30.26
CA ASN A 303 -15.73 -4.05 -29.44
C ASN A 303 -15.49 -4.18 -27.93
N PHE A 304 -14.27 -4.51 -27.51
CA PHE A 304 -13.98 -4.89 -26.13
C PHE A 304 -13.29 -3.76 -25.36
N LEU A 305 -13.67 -3.62 -24.10
CA LEU A 305 -12.94 -2.83 -23.11
C LEU A 305 -12.13 -3.78 -22.24
N ILE A 306 -10.80 -3.68 -22.32
CA ILE A 306 -9.84 -4.50 -21.60
C ILE A 306 -9.31 -3.67 -20.43
N TYR A 307 -9.17 -4.30 -19.26
CA TYR A 307 -8.71 -3.62 -18.05
C TYR A 307 -8.08 -4.62 -17.07
N ILE A 308 -7.19 -4.14 -16.23
CA ILE A 308 -6.69 -4.92 -15.08
C ILE A 308 -7.72 -4.76 -13.95
N GLN A 309 -8.08 -5.88 -13.33
CA GLN A 309 -8.86 -5.90 -12.10
C GLN A 309 -8.00 -6.51 -10.99
N LYS A 310 -7.79 -5.73 -9.92
CA LYS A 310 -7.16 -6.24 -8.70
C LYS A 310 -8.09 -7.25 -8.04
N GLY A 311 -7.53 -8.33 -7.52
CA GLY A 311 -8.26 -9.38 -6.83
C GLY A 311 -9.10 -8.90 -5.65
N ILE A 312 -10.27 -9.50 -5.43
CA ILE A 312 -11.20 -9.25 -4.32
C ILE A 312 -11.78 -10.60 -3.88
N LYS A 313 -12.06 -10.81 -2.59
CA LYS A 313 -12.76 -12.02 -2.08
C LYS A 313 -12.15 -13.35 -2.56
N GLY A 314 -10.82 -13.47 -2.53
CA GLY A 314 -10.13 -14.70 -2.98
C GLY A 314 -10.00 -14.85 -4.51
N GLU A 315 -10.57 -13.95 -5.32
CA GLU A 315 -10.18 -13.85 -6.73
C GLU A 315 -8.77 -13.27 -6.83
N LEU A 316 -7.96 -13.84 -7.71
CA LEU A 316 -6.65 -13.31 -8.04
C LEU A 316 -6.77 -12.11 -9.00
N THR A 317 -5.74 -11.26 -9.00
CA THR A 317 -5.60 -10.20 -10.01
C THR A 317 -5.66 -10.79 -11.41
N SER A 318 -6.35 -10.11 -12.32
CA SER A 318 -6.55 -10.59 -13.68
C SER A 318 -6.63 -9.45 -14.70
N LEU A 319 -6.25 -9.77 -15.94
CA LEU A 319 -6.59 -8.96 -17.10
C LEU A 319 -7.95 -9.44 -17.61
N LYS A 320 -8.97 -8.60 -17.49
CA LYS A 320 -10.35 -8.90 -17.91
C LYS A 320 -10.71 -8.09 -19.15
N TYR A 321 -11.76 -8.55 -19.84
CA TYR A 321 -12.38 -7.80 -20.93
C TYR A 321 -13.89 -7.82 -20.84
N LEU A 322 -14.51 -6.67 -21.12
CA LEU A 322 -15.94 -6.47 -21.26
C LEU A 322 -16.27 -6.34 -22.74
N ASN A 323 -17.14 -7.21 -23.26
CA ASN A 323 -17.73 -7.04 -24.59
C ASN A 323 -18.75 -5.90 -24.53
N LEU A 324 -18.52 -4.81 -25.26
CA LEU A 324 -19.37 -3.62 -25.17
C LEU A 324 -20.76 -3.82 -25.77
N LYS A 325 -20.93 -4.83 -26.65
CA LYS A 325 -22.23 -5.20 -27.24
C LYS A 325 -23.05 -6.08 -26.31
N THR A 326 -22.47 -7.18 -25.83
CA THR A 326 -23.18 -8.19 -25.03
C THR A 326 -23.16 -7.91 -23.52
N LYS A 327 -22.32 -6.96 -23.07
CA LYS A 327 -22.04 -6.64 -21.67
C LYS A 327 -21.48 -7.80 -20.84
N LYS A 328 -21.02 -8.88 -21.50
CA LYS A 328 -20.39 -10.01 -20.83
C LYS A 328 -18.92 -9.71 -20.49
N VAL A 329 -18.53 -10.05 -19.26
CA VAL A 329 -17.15 -9.94 -18.77
C VAL A 329 -16.50 -11.32 -18.80
N ASN A 330 -15.25 -11.39 -19.26
CA ASN A 330 -14.44 -12.61 -19.26
C ASN A 330 -12.99 -12.29 -18.84
N HIS A 331 -12.24 -13.33 -18.49
CA HIS A 331 -10.80 -13.22 -18.24
C HIS A 331 -10.02 -13.39 -19.54
N LEU A 332 -9.08 -12.49 -19.78
CA LEU A 332 -8.02 -12.68 -20.78
C LEU A 332 -6.84 -13.42 -20.16
N LEU A 333 -6.44 -13.03 -18.94
CA LEU A 333 -5.41 -13.67 -18.13
C LEU A 333 -5.87 -13.73 -16.68
N TYR A 334 -5.96 -14.93 -16.11
CA TYR A 334 -6.36 -15.15 -14.72
C TYR A 334 -5.16 -15.50 -13.84
N GLY A 335 -5.12 -14.99 -12.61
CA GLY A 335 -4.07 -15.35 -11.64
C GLY A 335 -2.73 -14.67 -11.88
N ARG A 336 -2.68 -13.62 -12.71
CA ARG A 336 -1.44 -12.96 -13.12
C ARG A 336 -1.42 -11.53 -12.62
N TYR A 337 -0.35 -11.17 -11.91
CA TYR A 337 -0.15 -9.84 -11.34
C TYR A 337 0.36 -8.88 -12.40
N ILE A 338 -0.56 -8.42 -13.24
CA ILE A 338 -0.24 -7.46 -14.32
C ILE A 338 -0.31 -6.06 -13.75
N TYR A 339 0.80 -5.34 -13.88
CA TYR A 339 0.93 -3.98 -13.35
C TYR A 339 0.44 -2.94 -14.35
N ASN A 340 0.92 -3.02 -15.59
CA ASN A 340 0.60 -2.12 -16.70
C ASN A 340 0.52 -2.91 -18.01
N PHE A 341 -0.29 -2.45 -18.95
CA PHE A 341 -0.34 -3.03 -20.29
C PHE A 341 -0.72 -1.98 -21.33
N ASP A 342 -0.39 -2.27 -22.58
CA ASP A 342 -0.86 -1.52 -23.73
C ASP A 342 -1.25 -2.46 -24.86
N ILE A 343 -2.17 -1.99 -25.70
CA ILE A 343 -2.66 -2.73 -26.86
C ILE A 343 -2.68 -1.79 -28.05
N LYS A 344 -2.11 -2.26 -29.15
CA LYS A 344 -2.16 -1.57 -30.45
C LYS A 344 -2.12 -2.59 -31.56
N SER A 345 -2.98 -2.40 -32.56
CA SER A 345 -3.20 -3.41 -33.60
C SER A 345 -3.49 -4.76 -32.93
N ASN A 346 -2.87 -5.85 -33.36
CA ASN A 346 -2.98 -7.18 -32.77
C ASN A 346 -1.90 -7.48 -31.71
N ILE A 347 -1.17 -6.47 -31.20
CA ILE A 347 -0.12 -6.66 -30.20
C ILE A 347 -0.62 -6.26 -28.82
N LEU A 348 -0.39 -7.15 -27.86
CA LEU A 348 -0.55 -6.93 -26.43
C LEU A 348 0.84 -6.95 -25.78
N ALA A 349 1.22 -5.87 -25.12
CA ALA A 349 2.40 -5.82 -24.27
C ALA A 349 1.96 -5.57 -22.83
N PHE A 350 2.56 -6.27 -21.87
CA PHE A 350 2.20 -6.12 -20.46
C PHE A 350 3.40 -6.38 -19.54
N ILE A 351 3.40 -5.66 -18.42
CA ILE A 351 4.37 -5.83 -17.33
C ILE A 351 3.73 -6.73 -16.28
N GLU A 352 4.41 -7.83 -15.97
CA GLU A 352 3.98 -8.79 -14.96
C GLU A 352 4.93 -8.76 -13.76
N ILE A 353 4.35 -8.75 -12.56
CA ILE A 353 5.07 -8.90 -11.29
C ILE A 353 5.27 -10.38 -11.02
N GLN A 354 6.52 -10.76 -10.79
CA GLN A 354 6.95 -12.09 -10.41
C GLN A 354 7.43 -12.11 -8.97
N TYR A 355 7.13 -13.21 -8.29
CA TYR A 355 7.55 -13.45 -6.92
C TYR A 355 8.52 -14.62 -6.92
N SER A 356 9.73 -14.39 -6.41
CA SER A 356 10.65 -15.46 -6.01
C SER A 356 10.69 -15.56 -4.49
N LYS A 357 11.35 -16.59 -3.94
CA LYS A 357 11.46 -16.78 -2.49
C LYS A 357 11.99 -15.54 -1.75
N TYR A 358 12.85 -14.75 -2.40
CA TYR A 358 13.54 -13.63 -1.77
C TYR A 358 13.36 -12.28 -2.47
N HIS A 359 12.80 -12.25 -3.68
CA HIS A 359 12.72 -11.04 -4.50
C HIS A 359 11.40 -10.95 -5.24
N THR A 360 10.77 -9.77 -5.19
CA THR A 360 9.68 -9.39 -6.09
C THR A 360 10.25 -8.55 -7.22
N TYR A 361 10.01 -8.93 -8.48
CA TYR A 361 10.54 -8.23 -9.64
C TYR A 361 9.55 -8.12 -10.80
N THR A 362 9.78 -7.18 -11.71
CA THR A 362 8.95 -6.98 -12.92
C THR A 362 9.57 -7.63 -14.17
N ILE A 363 8.72 -8.16 -15.05
CA ILE A 363 9.11 -8.66 -16.37
C ILE A 363 8.19 -8.12 -17.47
N LEU A 364 8.76 -7.81 -18.63
CA LEU A 364 8.01 -7.45 -19.82
C LEU A 364 7.63 -8.69 -20.62
N LYS A 365 6.36 -8.78 -21.00
CA LYS A 365 5.85 -9.79 -21.92
C LYS A 365 5.11 -9.17 -23.08
N ILE A 366 5.19 -9.84 -24.22
CA ILE A 366 4.52 -9.46 -25.47
C ILE A 366 3.79 -10.68 -26.00
N ALA A 367 2.60 -10.47 -26.52
CA ALA A 367 1.81 -11.51 -27.16
C ALA A 367 0.97 -10.92 -28.28
N LYS A 368 0.41 -11.78 -29.14
CA LYS A 368 -0.63 -11.39 -30.07
C LYS A 368 -2.00 -11.53 -29.42
N ILE A 369 -2.92 -10.63 -29.74
CA ILE A 369 -4.32 -10.69 -29.33
C ILE A 369 -5.21 -10.82 -30.57
N THR A 370 -6.24 -11.65 -30.47
CA THR A 370 -7.21 -11.86 -31.55
C THR A 370 -8.60 -12.10 -30.99
N ASN A 371 -9.63 -11.79 -31.79
CA ASN A 371 -11.02 -12.09 -31.50
C ASN A 371 -11.46 -13.33 -32.27
N ILE A 372 -11.86 -14.39 -31.56
CA ILE A 372 -12.40 -15.63 -32.14
C ILE A 372 -13.78 -15.87 -31.53
N SER A 373 -14.82 -15.74 -32.35
CA SER A 373 -16.22 -15.95 -31.94
C SER A 373 -16.62 -15.16 -30.68
N ASP A 374 -16.38 -13.84 -30.71
CA ASP A 374 -16.65 -12.90 -29.61
C ASP A 374 -15.88 -13.17 -28.31
N LYS A 375 -14.77 -13.91 -28.39
CA LYS A 375 -13.84 -14.15 -27.28
C LYS A 375 -12.44 -13.73 -27.66
N LEU A 376 -11.83 -12.92 -26.81
CA LEU A 376 -10.43 -12.54 -26.95
C LEU A 376 -9.52 -13.70 -26.53
N LYS A 377 -8.51 -13.97 -27.35
CA LYS A 377 -7.46 -14.96 -27.08
C LYS A 377 -6.08 -14.34 -27.25
N ILE A 378 -5.14 -14.84 -26.45
CA ILE A 378 -3.72 -14.53 -26.54
C ILE A 378 -3.00 -15.65 -27.28
N LEU A 379 -2.08 -15.29 -28.18
CA LEU A 379 -1.24 -16.19 -28.96
C LEU A 379 0.22 -15.74 -28.86
N ASP A 380 1.16 -16.66 -29.07
CA ASP A 380 2.60 -16.36 -29.19
C ASP A 380 3.20 -15.51 -28.04
N GLU A 381 2.82 -15.77 -26.78
CA GLU A 381 3.39 -15.04 -25.63
C GLU A 381 4.90 -15.27 -25.53
N LYS A 382 5.65 -14.17 -25.41
CA LYS A 382 7.12 -14.15 -25.26
C LYS A 382 7.50 -13.22 -24.11
N THR A 383 8.46 -13.67 -23.31
CA THR A 383 9.09 -12.85 -22.27
C THR A 383 10.30 -12.12 -22.85
N LEU A 384 10.39 -10.81 -22.63
CA LEU A 384 11.58 -10.03 -22.92
C LEU A 384 12.37 -9.80 -21.63
N ASN A 385 13.70 -9.89 -21.71
CA ASN A 385 14.59 -9.66 -20.56
C ASN A 385 14.79 -8.16 -20.33
N VAL A 386 13.72 -7.48 -19.90
CA VAL A 386 13.75 -6.08 -19.49
C VAL A 386 13.19 -6.00 -18.07
N LYS A 387 14.04 -5.59 -17.13
CA LYS A 387 13.75 -5.49 -15.69
C LYS A 387 13.46 -4.04 -15.29
N ASN A 388 12.88 -3.85 -14.11
CA ASN A 388 12.57 -2.55 -13.51
C ASN A 388 11.68 -1.65 -14.39
N LEU A 389 10.88 -2.27 -15.26
CA LEU A 389 9.87 -1.54 -16.04
C LEU A 389 8.67 -1.30 -15.16
N TYR A 390 8.16 -0.08 -15.22
CA TYR A 390 6.91 0.26 -14.57
C TYR A 390 5.81 0.74 -15.49
N TYR A 391 6.15 1.22 -16.67
CA TYR A 391 5.16 1.69 -17.62
C TYR A 391 5.59 1.36 -19.04
N ILE A 392 4.64 0.99 -19.90
CA ILE A 392 4.88 0.78 -21.32
C ILE A 392 3.80 1.43 -22.19
N THR A 393 4.17 1.76 -23.42
CA THR A 393 3.21 2.05 -24.49
C THR A 393 3.75 1.59 -25.84
N ILE A 394 2.86 1.08 -26.71
CA ILE A 394 3.23 0.56 -28.03
C ILE A 394 3.30 1.71 -29.04
N ILE A 395 4.45 1.84 -29.72
CA ILE A 395 4.65 2.77 -30.84
C ILE A 395 4.08 2.15 -32.12
N ASP A 396 4.55 0.96 -32.45
CA ASP A 396 4.24 0.22 -33.68
C ASP A 396 4.51 -1.28 -33.45
N ASP A 397 4.35 -2.09 -34.50
CA ASP A 397 4.45 -3.55 -34.40
C ASP A 397 5.83 -4.05 -33.93
N ASN A 398 6.86 -3.21 -34.05
CA ASN A 398 8.24 -3.54 -33.76
C ASN A 398 8.83 -2.70 -32.62
N ASN A 399 8.11 -1.73 -32.05
CA ASN A 399 8.69 -0.79 -31.10
C ASN A 399 7.75 -0.43 -29.96
N LEU A 400 8.32 -0.37 -28.76
CA LEU A 400 7.67 0.09 -27.54
C LEU A 400 8.46 1.26 -26.95
N LEU A 401 7.77 2.12 -26.20
CA LEU A 401 8.40 2.94 -25.18
C LEU A 401 8.20 2.27 -23.83
N GLY A 402 9.25 2.25 -23.02
CA GLY A 402 9.23 1.81 -21.64
C GLY A 402 9.72 2.91 -20.72
N LEU A 403 9.18 2.96 -19.50
CA LEU A 403 9.74 3.74 -18.40
C LEU A 403 10.38 2.78 -17.40
N LEU A 404 11.66 3.02 -17.13
CA LEU A 404 12.48 2.27 -16.21
C LEU A 404 12.89 3.14 -15.03
N GLU A 405 13.12 2.51 -13.89
CA GLU A 405 13.85 3.14 -12.81
C GLU A 405 15.05 2.28 -12.41
N ASN A 406 16.18 2.94 -12.21
CA ASN A 406 17.39 2.30 -11.72
C ASN A 406 18.17 3.29 -10.86
N ASP A 407 18.62 2.86 -9.68
CA ASP A 407 19.43 3.68 -8.77
C ASP A 407 18.85 5.08 -8.48
N SER A 408 17.51 5.17 -8.36
CA SER A 408 16.75 6.41 -8.16
C SER A 408 16.82 7.41 -9.32
N LYS A 409 17.15 6.95 -10.53
CA LYS A 409 17.00 7.69 -11.78
C LYS A 409 15.93 7.06 -12.66
N TYR A 410 15.27 7.89 -13.45
CA TYR A 410 14.17 7.49 -14.31
C TYR A 410 14.59 7.60 -15.77
N TYR A 411 14.24 6.59 -16.56
CA TYR A 411 14.65 6.50 -17.94
C TYR A 411 13.46 6.29 -18.85
N LEU A 412 13.40 7.07 -19.93
CA LEU A 412 12.59 6.73 -21.09
C LEU A 412 13.46 5.88 -22.03
N VAL A 413 13.01 4.67 -22.33
CA VAL A 413 13.69 3.78 -23.27
C VAL A 413 12.82 3.43 -24.46
N LYS A 414 13.45 3.25 -25.62
CA LYS A 414 12.86 2.57 -26.77
C LYS A 414 13.27 1.10 -26.73
N ILE A 415 12.30 0.21 -26.83
CA ILE A 415 12.52 -1.24 -26.84
C ILE A 415 12.09 -1.77 -28.21
N SER A 416 13.03 -2.34 -28.97
CA SER A 416 12.76 -2.90 -30.30
C SER A 416 12.49 -4.40 -30.24
N ILE A 417 11.43 -4.81 -30.94
CA ILE A 417 10.96 -6.16 -31.19
C ILE A 417 11.28 -6.45 -32.68
N PRO A 418 11.89 -7.59 -33.05
CA PRO A 418 12.44 -8.67 -32.24
C PRO A 418 13.88 -8.38 -31.76
N GLY A 419 14.22 -8.83 -30.54
CA GLY A 419 15.60 -8.81 -30.03
C GLY A 419 15.80 -8.05 -28.71
N SER A 420 14.77 -7.41 -28.16
CA SER A 420 14.84 -6.67 -26.88
C SER A 420 15.96 -5.63 -26.84
N LYS A 421 16.30 -5.02 -27.99
CA LYS A 421 17.30 -3.96 -28.01
C LYS A 421 16.73 -2.73 -27.30
N ILE A 422 17.36 -2.34 -26.21
CA ILE A 422 16.99 -1.18 -25.41
C ILE A 422 17.88 -0.01 -25.81
N LYS A 423 17.26 1.13 -26.16
CA LYS A 423 17.95 2.40 -26.38
C LYS A 423 17.39 3.43 -25.42
N THR A 424 18.22 3.98 -24.54
CA THR A 424 17.85 5.13 -23.70
C THR A 424 17.61 6.34 -24.58
N LEU A 425 16.46 6.99 -24.39
CA LEU A 425 16.08 8.22 -25.05
C LEU A 425 16.24 9.41 -24.12
N ILE A 426 15.87 9.25 -22.84
CA ILE A 426 15.95 10.29 -21.81
C ILE A 426 16.40 9.63 -20.51
N GLU A 427 17.24 10.35 -19.78
CA GLU A 427 17.56 10.13 -18.37
C GLU A 427 17.06 11.34 -17.59
N SER A 428 16.41 11.11 -16.46
CA SER A 428 15.81 12.15 -15.63
C SER A 428 15.98 11.83 -14.14
N ASP A 429 16.24 12.87 -13.36
CA ASP A 429 16.19 12.81 -11.89
C ASP A 429 14.75 12.99 -11.36
N GLU A 430 13.82 13.42 -12.22
CA GLU A 430 12.40 13.58 -11.91
C GLU A 430 11.57 12.36 -12.33
N PHE A 431 10.54 12.05 -11.56
CA PHE A 431 9.72 10.87 -11.84
C PHE A 431 8.84 11.08 -13.07
N ILE A 432 9.03 10.23 -14.07
CA ILE A 432 8.19 10.21 -15.26
C ILE A 432 6.99 9.31 -14.98
N HIS A 433 5.84 9.87 -14.63
CA HIS A 433 4.67 9.08 -14.28
C HIS A 433 4.09 8.28 -15.46
N LYS A 434 4.10 8.88 -16.66
CA LYS A 434 3.44 8.31 -17.84
C LYS A 434 4.07 8.81 -19.12
N VAL A 435 4.12 7.94 -20.11
CA VAL A 435 4.43 8.29 -21.49
C VAL A 435 3.26 7.97 -22.41
N LYS A 436 3.01 8.84 -23.39
CA LYS A 436 2.05 8.62 -24.46
C LYS A 436 2.69 8.93 -25.80
N TYR A 437 2.53 8.01 -26.74
CA TYR A 437 2.92 8.21 -28.12
C TYR A 437 1.68 8.52 -28.98
N LYS A 438 1.66 9.67 -29.65
CA LYS A 438 0.56 10.07 -30.54
C LYS A 438 1.08 11.00 -31.63
N ASN A 439 0.62 10.82 -32.87
CA ASN A 439 0.98 11.67 -34.02
C ASN A 439 2.49 11.86 -34.20
N ASN A 440 3.26 10.78 -34.07
CA ASN A 440 4.73 10.79 -34.16
C ASN A 440 5.43 11.67 -33.10
N GLN A 441 4.74 11.98 -31.99
CA GLN A 441 5.27 12.74 -30.86
C GLN A 441 5.18 11.95 -29.56
N ILE A 442 6.13 12.20 -28.66
CA ILE A 442 6.20 11.64 -27.32
C ILE A 442 5.76 12.71 -26.32
N TYR A 443 4.76 12.40 -25.51
CA TYR A 443 4.28 13.24 -24.43
C TYR A 443 4.61 12.58 -23.10
N LEU A 444 5.26 13.32 -22.21
CA LEU A 444 5.63 12.86 -20.87
C LEU A 444 4.79 13.59 -19.82
N VAL A 445 4.35 12.85 -18.83
CA VAL A 445 3.79 13.40 -17.59
C VAL A 445 4.85 13.23 -16.53
N ILE A 446 5.41 14.34 -16.06
CA ILE A 446 6.49 14.39 -15.06
C ILE A 446 5.89 14.89 -13.75
N ARG A 447 6.34 14.33 -12.61
CA ARG A 447 5.86 14.69 -11.28
C ARG A 447 6.99 14.92 -10.28
#